data_AF-A0A6B3FMP4-F1
#
_entry.id   AF-A0A6B3FMP4-F1
#
_cell.length_a   1.000
_cell.length_b   1.000
_cell.length_c   1.000
_cell.angle_alpha   90.00
_cell.angle_beta   90.00
_cell.angle_gamma   90.00
#
_symmetry.space_group_name_H-M   'P 1'
#
loop_
_entity.id
_entity.type
_entity.pdbx_description
1 polymer ?
#
loop_
_entity_poly.entity_id
_entity_poly.type
_entity_poly.pdbx_seq_one_letter_code
_entity_poly.pdbx_strand_id
1 'polypeptide(L)'
;RIVRLADVLSEPLVNGRSLRPGEGGLPVLRMPALRAATVDFTQSKSSDRSGNGHAILVAEHGDVLVGRVNGSHSLVGEGALVDGPPTPTAIPDSMIRVRVRPGALDPRYLAHLWKSPVMRRQIEARARQGGAAIWRINQRDLADVLLPLPPVGEQRRIVGLLEDHLARIDATTIRTHSALDQADVLSRALTARAGRGALAGTARVPANLPRAAGVGDETLPGLPERWRWTRLHDVAEVSRGIAPPGTQEWNPSDTDVSCLRVANVQRGRLDLDDVRTIRLPPSQVEAARLR
;
A
#
# COMPACT_ATOMS: atom_id res chain seq x y z
N ARG A 1 36.76 1.87 -6.59
CA ARG A 1 36.83 3.04 -7.49
C ARG A 1 35.43 3.66 -7.61
N ILE A 2 35.33 4.97 -7.78
CA ILE A 2 34.07 5.68 -8.08
C ILE A 2 34.14 6.10 -9.55
N VAL A 3 33.04 5.94 -10.29
CA VAL A 3 32.93 6.29 -11.72
C VAL A 3 31.61 7.00 -11.98
N ARG A 4 31.47 7.70 -13.11
CA ARG A 4 30.16 8.19 -13.55
C ARG A 4 29.38 7.07 -14.21
N LEU A 5 28.04 7.18 -14.18
CA LEU A 5 27.17 6.25 -14.90
C LEU A 5 27.54 6.18 -16.38
N ALA A 6 27.85 7.32 -17.00
CA ALA A 6 28.30 7.41 -18.39
C ALA A 6 29.48 6.48 -18.72
N ASP A 7 30.42 6.31 -17.79
CA ASP A 7 31.70 5.62 -18.05
C ASP A 7 31.51 4.09 -18.15
N VAL A 8 30.38 3.56 -17.64
CA VAL A 8 30.05 2.13 -17.57
C VAL A 8 28.92 1.70 -18.50
N LEU A 9 28.43 2.60 -19.36
CA LEU A 9 27.40 2.26 -20.33
C LEU A 9 27.98 1.48 -21.52
N SER A 10 27.19 0.56 -22.08
CA SER A 10 27.45 -0.06 -23.39
C SER A 10 26.89 0.77 -24.54
N GLU A 11 25.82 1.52 -24.30
CA GLU A 11 25.17 2.41 -25.26
C GLU A 11 24.80 3.74 -24.57
N PRO A 12 24.71 4.87 -25.30
CA PRO A 12 24.20 6.11 -24.72
C PRO A 12 22.82 5.93 -24.08
N LEU A 13 22.49 6.77 -23.09
CA LEU A 13 21.16 6.79 -22.50
C LEU A 13 20.11 7.15 -23.56
N VAL A 14 19.04 6.36 -23.65
CA VAL A 14 17.99 6.56 -24.65
C VAL A 14 16.65 6.75 -23.96
N ASN A 15 15.89 7.77 -24.35
CA ASN A 15 14.51 7.93 -23.91
C ASN A 15 13.63 6.94 -24.67
N GLY A 16 12.61 6.40 -24.00
CA GLY A 16 11.55 5.70 -24.72
C GLY A 16 10.76 6.63 -25.65
N ARG A 17 9.66 6.11 -26.20
CA ARG A 17 8.85 6.82 -27.19
C ARG A 17 7.39 6.88 -26.74
N SER A 18 6.74 8.00 -27.04
CA SER A 18 5.31 8.13 -26.84
C SER A 18 4.58 7.31 -27.91
N LEU A 19 3.76 6.38 -27.44
CA LEU A 19 2.92 5.50 -28.26
C LEU A 19 1.46 5.84 -27.96
N ARG A 20 0.63 5.84 -29.01
CA ARG A 20 -0.79 6.16 -28.85
C ARG A 20 -1.50 4.98 -28.21
N PRO A 21 -2.42 5.21 -27.27
CA PRO A 21 -3.30 4.16 -26.77
C PRO A 21 -4.10 3.55 -27.94
N GLY A 22 -4.22 2.23 -27.97
CA GLY A 22 -4.95 1.53 -29.01
C GLY A 22 -4.85 0.01 -28.85
N GLU A 23 -5.32 -0.71 -29.85
CA GLU A 23 -5.28 -2.18 -29.90
C GLU A 23 -4.36 -2.69 -31.01
N GLY A 24 -3.84 -3.91 -30.82
CA GLY A 24 -3.04 -4.62 -31.82
C GLY A 24 -1.57 -4.20 -31.95
N GLY A 25 -1.10 -3.26 -31.10
CA GLY A 25 0.31 -2.88 -30.94
C GLY A 25 1.01 -3.57 -29.77
N LEU A 26 2.14 -3.00 -29.32
CA LEU A 26 2.93 -3.54 -28.22
C LEU A 26 2.40 -3.04 -26.86
N PRO A 27 2.52 -3.83 -25.78
CA PRO A 27 2.33 -3.30 -24.44
C PRO A 27 3.37 -2.21 -24.15
N VAL A 28 2.94 -1.12 -23.50
CA VAL A 28 3.77 0.03 -23.14
C VAL A 28 3.78 0.18 -21.64
N LEU A 29 4.97 0.23 -21.04
CA LEU A 29 5.11 0.38 -19.58
C LEU A 29 4.49 1.69 -19.08
N ARG A 30 4.00 1.67 -17.84
CA ARG A 30 3.55 2.84 -17.10
C ARG A 30 4.49 3.11 -15.92
N MET A 31 4.52 4.35 -15.43
CA MET A 31 5.39 4.74 -14.30
C MET A 31 5.31 3.83 -13.06
N PRO A 32 4.14 3.28 -12.66
CA PRO A 32 4.07 2.34 -11.53
C PRO A 32 4.90 1.06 -11.70
N ALA A 33 5.28 0.69 -12.93
CA ALA A 33 6.14 -0.46 -13.22
C ALA A 33 7.52 -0.39 -12.56
N LEU A 34 7.98 0.81 -12.17
CA LEU A 34 9.33 1.04 -11.64
C LEU A 34 9.40 1.07 -10.10
N ARG A 35 8.33 0.70 -9.38
CA ARG A 35 8.28 0.77 -7.91
C ARG A 35 9.09 -0.33 -7.23
N ALA A 36 9.20 -1.50 -7.86
CA ALA A 36 9.92 -2.66 -7.34
C ALA A 36 11.38 -2.68 -7.83
N ALA A 37 12.18 -3.66 -7.37
CA ALA A 37 13.57 -3.79 -7.81
C ALA A 37 13.65 -4.23 -9.27
N THR A 38 12.67 -5.01 -9.71
CA THR A 38 12.44 -5.44 -11.08
C THR A 38 11.22 -4.72 -11.67
N VAL A 39 11.18 -4.63 -12.99
CA VAL A 39 10.08 -4.02 -13.73
C VAL A 39 8.83 -4.90 -13.61
N ASP A 40 7.72 -4.31 -13.16
CA ASP A 40 6.42 -4.96 -13.16
C ASP A 40 5.72 -4.79 -14.52
N PHE A 41 5.80 -5.82 -15.36
CA PHE A 41 5.19 -5.83 -16.70
C PHE A 41 3.65 -5.85 -16.69
N THR A 42 3.01 -6.15 -15.54
CA THR A 42 1.55 -6.03 -15.41
C THR A 42 1.10 -4.56 -15.42
N GLN A 43 2.01 -3.63 -15.08
CA GLN A 43 1.80 -2.19 -15.14
C GLN A 43 2.03 -1.63 -16.55
N SER A 44 1.44 -2.25 -17.56
CA SER A 44 1.51 -1.82 -18.95
C SER A 44 0.13 -1.43 -19.49
N LYS A 45 0.09 -0.81 -20.67
CA LYS A 45 -1.14 -0.50 -21.44
C LYS A 45 -0.94 -0.87 -22.90
N SER A 46 -2.01 -1.22 -23.60
CA SER A 46 -1.94 -1.51 -25.04
C SER A 46 -1.68 -0.24 -25.87
N SER A 47 -0.87 -0.38 -26.92
CA SER A 47 -0.72 0.65 -27.96
C SER A 47 -1.39 0.25 -29.26
N ASP A 48 -1.57 1.23 -30.14
CA ASP A 48 -1.84 0.99 -31.55
C ASP A 48 -0.63 0.38 -32.27
N ARG A 49 -0.89 -0.26 -33.42
CA ARG A 49 0.15 -0.85 -34.28
C ARG A 49 0.90 0.22 -35.10
N SER A 50 0.33 1.40 -35.27
CA SER A 50 0.97 2.55 -35.91
C SER A 50 2.01 3.20 -34.99
N GLY A 51 3.22 2.64 -34.97
CA GLY A 51 4.38 3.39 -34.51
C GLY A 51 4.52 4.70 -35.30
N ASN A 52 4.96 5.78 -34.67
CA ASN A 52 5.17 7.10 -35.30
C ASN A 52 6.34 7.12 -36.33
N GLY A 53 6.45 6.14 -37.23
CA GLY A 53 7.47 6.07 -38.29
C GLY A 53 8.91 5.80 -37.82
N HIS A 54 9.15 5.70 -36.51
CA HIS A 54 10.45 5.40 -35.92
C HIS A 54 10.45 4.03 -35.23
N ALA A 55 11.62 3.39 -35.16
CA ALA A 55 11.80 2.13 -34.44
C ALA A 55 11.34 2.28 -32.97
N ILE A 56 10.46 1.36 -32.53
CA ILE A 56 9.96 1.33 -31.16
C ILE A 56 11.06 0.74 -30.27
N LEU A 57 11.41 1.45 -29.20
CA LEU A 57 12.37 0.96 -28.23
C LEU A 57 11.69 -0.06 -27.31
N VAL A 58 12.21 -1.28 -27.29
CA VAL A 58 11.70 -2.41 -26.50
C VAL A 58 12.62 -2.66 -25.31
N ALA A 59 12.04 -3.04 -24.17
CA ALA A 59 12.77 -3.42 -22.98
C ALA A 59 13.42 -4.81 -23.16
N GLU A 60 14.72 -4.92 -22.91
CA GLU A 60 15.47 -6.17 -23.01
C GLU A 60 16.01 -6.58 -21.64
N HIS A 61 16.13 -7.90 -21.40
CA HIS A 61 16.68 -8.40 -20.14
C HIS A 61 18.06 -7.80 -19.85
N GLY A 62 18.26 -7.32 -18.61
CA GLY A 62 19.48 -6.66 -18.18
C GLY A 62 19.50 -5.14 -18.38
N ASP A 63 18.50 -4.56 -19.05
CA ASP A 63 18.28 -3.11 -19.04
C ASP A 63 17.87 -2.65 -17.63
N VAL A 64 18.23 -1.42 -17.27
CA VAL A 64 17.64 -0.72 -16.11
C VAL A 64 16.83 0.45 -16.64
N LEU A 65 15.55 0.52 -16.28
CA LEU A 65 14.66 1.62 -16.68
C LEU A 65 14.56 2.63 -15.56
N VAL A 66 14.71 3.91 -15.90
CA VAL A 66 14.68 5.03 -14.95
C VAL A 66 13.53 5.98 -15.29
N GLY A 67 12.70 6.29 -14.30
CA GLY A 67 11.57 7.21 -14.44
C GLY A 67 12.03 8.65 -14.63
N ARG A 68 11.78 9.22 -15.81
CA ARG A 68 12.22 10.57 -16.17
C ARG A 68 11.44 11.66 -15.46
N VAL A 69 10.16 11.42 -15.16
CA VAL A 69 9.23 12.43 -14.65
C VAL A 69 8.41 11.90 -13.49
N ASN A 70 8.14 12.72 -12.47
CA ASN A 70 7.24 12.36 -11.37
C ASN A 70 6.65 13.63 -10.70
N GLY A 71 5.46 13.51 -10.11
CA GLY A 71 4.89 14.59 -9.30
C GLY A 71 5.60 14.79 -7.95
N SER A 72 6.21 13.72 -7.41
CA SER A 72 7.02 13.81 -6.19
C SER A 72 8.51 13.93 -6.50
N HIS A 73 9.20 14.82 -5.78
CA HIS A 73 10.66 14.97 -5.83
C HIS A 73 11.37 13.68 -5.39
N SER A 74 10.84 13.00 -4.37
CA SER A 74 11.44 11.77 -3.85
C SER A 74 11.26 10.55 -4.78
N LEU A 75 10.39 10.63 -5.80
CA LEU A 75 10.08 9.52 -6.70
C LEU A 75 10.55 9.75 -8.14
N VAL A 76 11.10 10.93 -8.49
CA VAL A 76 11.72 11.13 -9.80
C VAL A 76 13.03 10.36 -9.88
N GLY A 77 13.31 9.77 -11.04
CA GLY A 77 14.49 8.94 -11.25
C GLY A 77 14.46 7.59 -10.52
N GLU A 78 13.29 7.12 -10.07
CA GLU A 78 13.12 5.72 -9.63
C GLU A 78 13.56 4.76 -10.74
N GLY A 79 14.17 3.64 -10.34
CA GLY A 79 14.81 2.72 -11.27
C GLY A 79 14.51 1.26 -10.96
N ALA A 80 14.32 0.47 -12.02
CA ALA A 80 14.04 -0.96 -11.91
C ALA A 80 14.74 -1.76 -13.02
N LEU A 81 15.16 -2.98 -12.68
CA LEU A 81 15.77 -3.95 -13.58
C LEU A 81 14.72 -4.59 -14.49
N VAL A 82 14.98 -4.61 -15.78
CA VAL A 82 14.24 -5.42 -16.75
C VAL A 82 14.71 -6.86 -16.60
N ASP A 83 13.88 -7.71 -16.01
CA ASP A 83 14.15 -9.12 -15.86
C ASP A 83 13.08 -9.95 -16.57
N GLY A 84 13.43 -10.50 -17.74
CA GLY A 84 12.58 -11.45 -18.46
C GLY A 84 11.23 -10.87 -18.92
N PRO A 85 11.20 -9.92 -19.88
CA PRO A 85 9.95 -9.42 -20.44
C PRO A 85 9.12 -10.58 -21.04
N PRO A 86 7.84 -10.75 -20.64
CA PRO A 86 7.02 -11.88 -21.11
C PRO A 86 6.67 -11.77 -22.59
N THR A 87 6.60 -10.54 -23.10
CA THR A 87 6.40 -10.20 -24.51
C THR A 87 7.21 -8.94 -24.82
N PRO A 88 7.53 -8.68 -26.11
CA PRO A 88 8.17 -7.43 -26.50
C PRO A 88 7.37 -6.22 -25.97
N THR A 89 7.94 -5.51 -25.01
CA THR A 89 7.28 -4.41 -24.30
C THR A 89 7.98 -3.10 -24.59
N ALA A 90 7.24 -2.11 -25.06
CA ALA A 90 7.77 -0.80 -25.41
C ALA A 90 8.05 0.08 -24.17
N ILE A 91 9.10 0.87 -24.27
CA ILE A 91 9.50 1.83 -23.24
C ILE A 91 8.85 3.19 -23.57
N PRO A 92 8.05 3.79 -22.66
CA PRO A 92 7.44 5.10 -22.87
C PRO A 92 8.48 6.23 -22.81
N ASP A 93 8.17 7.39 -23.37
CA ASP A 93 9.05 8.57 -23.32
C ASP A 93 9.29 9.10 -21.90
N SER A 94 8.42 8.76 -20.96
CA SER A 94 8.58 9.05 -19.53
C SER A 94 9.66 8.20 -18.85
N MET A 95 10.35 7.31 -19.55
CA MET A 95 11.43 6.47 -19.03
C MET A 95 12.72 6.61 -19.86
N ILE A 96 13.85 6.45 -19.17
CA ILE A 96 15.19 6.40 -19.74
C ILE A 96 15.69 4.97 -19.63
N ARG A 97 16.18 4.40 -20.73
CA ARG A 97 16.87 3.10 -20.74
C ARG A 97 18.34 3.30 -20.41
N VAL A 98 18.81 2.54 -19.43
CA VAL A 98 20.21 2.43 -19.03
C VAL A 98 20.68 1.02 -19.38
N ARG A 99 21.70 0.91 -20.24
CA ARG A 99 22.33 -0.36 -20.57
C ARG A 99 23.80 -0.34 -20.18
N VAL A 100 24.16 -1.23 -19.28
CA VAL A 100 25.50 -1.29 -18.70
C VAL A 100 26.40 -2.22 -19.49
N ARG A 101 27.70 -1.91 -19.52
CA ARG A 101 28.70 -2.71 -20.23
C ARG A 101 28.87 -4.08 -19.55
N PRO A 102 28.67 -5.20 -20.28
CA PRO A 102 28.87 -6.53 -19.73
C PRO A 102 30.29 -6.68 -19.14
N GLY A 103 30.39 -7.30 -17.97
CA GLY A 103 31.66 -7.49 -17.28
C GLY A 103 32.26 -6.23 -16.64
N ALA A 104 31.68 -5.04 -16.82
CA ALA A 104 32.05 -3.86 -16.05
C ALA A 104 31.14 -3.67 -14.83
N LEU A 105 29.83 -3.76 -15.04
CA LEU A 105 28.80 -3.53 -14.04
C LEU A 105 27.68 -4.58 -14.19
N ASP A 106 27.36 -5.29 -13.11
CA ASP A 106 26.21 -6.19 -13.05
C ASP A 106 24.92 -5.35 -12.91
N PRO A 107 23.92 -5.52 -13.81
CA PRO A 107 22.70 -4.73 -13.78
C PRO A 107 21.86 -4.96 -12.52
N ARG A 108 21.93 -6.14 -11.89
CA ARG A 108 21.28 -6.40 -10.59
C ARG A 108 21.93 -5.59 -9.48
N TYR A 109 23.27 -5.52 -9.49
CA TYR A 109 24.00 -4.67 -8.55
C TYR A 109 23.62 -3.20 -8.72
N LEU A 110 23.53 -2.73 -9.98
CA LEU A 110 23.07 -1.37 -10.26
C LEU A 110 21.65 -1.15 -9.73
N ALA A 111 20.70 -2.07 -9.96
CA ALA A 111 19.32 -1.93 -9.50
C ALA A 111 19.20 -1.82 -7.97
N HIS A 112 19.94 -2.65 -7.21
CA HIS A 112 19.98 -2.52 -5.75
C HIS A 112 20.65 -1.23 -5.29
N LEU A 113 21.79 -0.88 -5.90
CA LEU A 113 22.51 0.35 -5.60
C LEU A 113 21.66 1.60 -5.91
N TRP A 114 20.82 1.53 -6.94
CA TRP A 114 19.96 2.62 -7.39
C TRP A 114 18.97 3.09 -6.31
N LYS A 115 18.53 2.15 -5.48
CA LYS A 115 17.62 2.39 -4.36
C LYS A 115 18.32 2.87 -3.10
N SER A 116 19.64 2.89 -3.07
CA SER A 116 20.38 3.34 -1.90
C SER A 116 20.15 4.84 -1.64
N PRO A 117 20.14 5.28 -0.37
CA PRO A 117 19.99 6.70 -0.04
C PRO A 117 21.03 7.60 -0.73
N VAL A 118 22.25 7.09 -0.93
CA VAL A 118 23.33 7.83 -1.60
C VAL A 118 22.99 8.08 -3.07
N MET A 119 22.43 7.09 -3.77
CA MET A 119 22.03 7.26 -5.17
C MET A 119 20.82 8.17 -5.29
N ARG A 120 19.80 7.96 -4.43
CA ARG A 120 18.59 8.80 -4.38
C ARG A 120 18.92 10.28 -4.19
N ARG A 121 19.78 10.61 -3.22
CA ARG A 121 20.23 12.01 -2.98
C ARG A 121 20.89 12.64 -4.21
N GLN A 122 21.72 11.88 -4.93
CA GLN A 122 22.38 12.40 -6.14
C GLN A 122 21.38 12.72 -7.26
N ILE A 123 20.36 11.86 -7.44
CA ILE A 123 19.30 12.02 -8.44
C ILE A 123 18.40 13.21 -8.07
N GLU A 124 17.95 13.26 -6.82
CA GLU A 124 17.08 14.31 -6.28
C GLU A 124 17.73 15.71 -6.38
N ALA A 125 19.03 15.82 -6.07
CA ALA A 125 19.76 17.09 -6.16
C ALA A 125 19.88 17.61 -7.61
N ARG A 126 19.85 16.72 -8.59
CA ARG A 126 19.95 17.05 -10.01
C ARG A 126 18.58 17.22 -10.68
N ALA A 127 17.53 16.66 -10.09
CA ALA A 127 16.18 16.81 -10.60
C ALA A 127 15.76 18.29 -10.60
N ARG A 128 15.04 18.67 -11.65
CA ARG A 128 14.51 20.03 -11.83
C ARG A 128 12.99 19.98 -11.87
N GLN A 129 12.35 20.89 -11.16
CA GLN A 129 10.92 21.09 -11.26
C GLN A 129 10.64 21.89 -12.54
N GLY A 130 9.80 21.35 -13.42
CA GLY A 130 9.30 22.07 -14.58
C GLY A 130 7.89 22.61 -14.34
N GLY A 131 7.20 22.99 -15.42
CA GLY A 131 5.80 23.40 -15.35
C GLY A 131 4.88 22.33 -14.73
N ALA A 132 3.75 22.77 -14.20
CA ALA A 132 2.75 21.96 -13.48
C ALA A 132 3.29 21.20 -12.24
N ALA A 133 4.34 21.71 -11.60
CA ALA A 133 4.97 21.13 -10.41
C ALA A 133 5.55 19.69 -10.60
N ILE A 134 5.77 19.27 -11.85
CA ILE A 134 6.34 17.96 -12.19
C ILE A 134 7.86 18.02 -12.16
N TRP A 135 8.47 17.14 -11.38
CA TRP A 135 9.92 16.93 -11.32
C TRP A 135 10.42 16.11 -12.49
N ARG A 136 11.59 16.47 -13.01
CA ARG A 136 12.21 15.84 -14.18
C ARG A 136 13.71 15.65 -13.96
N ILE A 137 14.23 14.52 -14.41
CA ILE A 137 15.67 14.24 -14.53
C ILE A 137 15.98 14.03 -16.01
N ASN A 138 17.00 14.69 -16.55
CA ASN A 138 17.39 14.51 -17.95
C ASN A 138 18.56 13.51 -18.06
N GLN A 139 18.86 13.07 -19.29
CA GLN A 139 19.92 12.08 -19.54
C GLN A 139 21.31 12.58 -19.15
N ARG A 140 21.60 13.88 -19.36
CA ARG A 140 22.90 14.46 -19.02
C ARG A 140 23.15 14.40 -17.51
N ASP A 141 22.17 14.86 -16.74
CA ASP A 141 22.22 14.82 -15.28
C ASP A 141 22.31 13.39 -14.75
N LEU A 142 21.58 12.46 -15.37
CA LEU A 142 21.63 11.04 -15.03
C LEU A 142 23.01 10.42 -15.34
N ALA A 143 23.61 10.79 -16.47
CA ALA A 143 24.91 10.30 -16.90
C ALA A 143 26.04 10.69 -15.95
N ASP A 144 25.93 11.85 -15.28
CA ASP A 144 26.90 12.39 -14.32
C ASP A 144 26.68 11.91 -12.87
N VAL A 145 25.77 10.97 -12.65
CA VAL A 145 25.60 10.31 -11.35
C VAL A 145 26.81 9.42 -11.05
N LEU A 146 27.35 9.51 -9.84
CA LEU A 146 28.53 8.74 -9.42
C LEU A 146 28.12 7.43 -8.74
N LEU A 147 28.79 6.34 -9.10
CA LEU A 147 28.60 5.01 -8.52
C LEU A 147 29.91 4.37 -8.03
N PRO A 148 29.90 3.67 -6.88
CA PRO A 148 30.97 2.74 -6.53
C PRO A 148 30.99 1.58 -7.52
N LEU A 149 32.18 1.25 -8.02
CA LEU A 149 32.39 0.17 -8.98
C LEU A 149 33.43 -0.83 -8.45
N PRO A 150 33.05 -1.73 -7.52
CA PRO A 150 33.92 -2.82 -7.06
C PRO A 150 34.14 -3.86 -8.18
N PRO A 151 35.08 -4.81 -8.04
CA PRO A 151 35.24 -5.89 -9.01
C PRO A 151 33.95 -6.70 -9.20
N VAL A 152 33.72 -7.26 -10.39
CA VAL A 152 32.46 -7.96 -10.72
C VAL A 152 32.15 -9.13 -9.76
N GLY A 153 33.17 -9.86 -9.31
CA GLY A 153 32.98 -10.91 -8.31
C GLY A 153 32.39 -10.38 -7.00
N GLU A 154 32.85 -9.20 -6.56
CA GLU A 154 32.34 -8.52 -5.37
C GLU A 154 30.93 -7.96 -5.60
N GLN A 155 30.63 -7.41 -6.79
CA GLN A 155 29.28 -6.99 -7.15
C GLN A 155 28.29 -8.16 -7.04
N ARG A 156 28.63 -9.33 -7.60
CA ARG A 156 27.81 -10.54 -7.54
C ARG A 156 27.64 -11.07 -6.12
N ARG A 157 28.72 -11.04 -5.31
CA ARG A 157 28.66 -11.41 -3.90
C ARG A 157 27.69 -10.53 -3.12
N ILE A 158 27.74 -9.22 -3.33
CA ILE A 158 26.83 -8.26 -2.69
C ILE A 158 25.38 -8.54 -3.12
N VAL A 159 25.13 -8.74 -4.42
CA VAL A 159 23.80 -9.07 -4.94
C VAL A 159 23.25 -10.32 -4.26
N GLY A 160 24.03 -11.41 -4.20
CA GLY A 160 23.58 -12.65 -3.58
C GLY A 160 23.21 -12.50 -2.10
N LEU A 161 23.98 -11.71 -1.34
CA LEU A 161 23.65 -11.41 0.07
C LEU A 161 22.38 -10.57 0.21
N LEU A 162 22.20 -9.56 -0.65
CA LEU A 162 21.01 -8.72 -0.63
C LEU A 162 19.76 -9.53 -1.00
N GLU A 163 19.82 -10.32 -2.05
CA GLU A 163 18.70 -11.15 -2.51
C GLU A 163 18.32 -12.21 -1.47
N ASP A 164 19.28 -12.87 -0.80
CA ASP A 164 19.00 -13.81 0.31
C ASP A 164 18.26 -13.11 1.47
N HIS A 165 18.77 -11.96 1.91
CA HIS A 165 18.16 -11.22 3.01
C HIS A 165 16.76 -10.69 2.65
N LEU A 166 16.58 -10.15 1.45
CA LEU A 166 15.29 -9.66 0.98
C LEU A 166 14.27 -10.80 0.86
N ALA A 167 14.66 -11.95 0.30
CA ALA A 167 13.79 -13.13 0.21
C ALA A 167 13.33 -13.61 1.61
N ARG A 168 14.21 -13.57 2.62
CA ARG A 168 13.85 -13.91 4.00
C ARG A 168 12.87 -12.91 4.62
N ILE A 169 13.03 -11.62 4.32
CA ILE A 169 12.11 -10.56 4.75
C ILE A 169 10.73 -10.77 4.12
N ASP A 170 10.68 -11.05 2.81
CA ASP A 170 9.42 -11.29 2.09
C ASP A 170 8.70 -12.52 2.64
N ALA A 171 9.41 -13.64 2.84
CA ALA A 171 8.84 -14.85 3.41
C ALA A 171 8.29 -14.63 4.83
N THR A 172 8.98 -13.82 5.65
CA THR A 172 8.54 -13.49 7.01
C THR A 172 7.30 -12.59 6.98
N THR A 173 7.26 -11.62 6.07
CA THR A 173 6.12 -10.71 5.88
C THR A 173 4.87 -11.49 5.49
N ILE A 174 4.98 -12.39 4.52
CA ILE A 174 3.87 -13.26 4.08
C ILE A 174 3.36 -14.12 5.25
N ARG A 175 4.26 -14.78 5.99
CA ARG A 175 3.88 -15.60 7.15
C ARG A 175 3.17 -14.79 8.24
N THR A 176 3.66 -13.58 8.49
CA THR A 176 3.07 -12.68 9.49
C THR A 176 1.66 -12.27 9.10
N HIS A 177 1.44 -11.87 7.85
CA HIS A 177 0.10 -11.52 7.37
C HIS A 177 -0.86 -12.72 7.43
N SER A 178 -0.41 -13.91 7.01
CA SER A 178 -1.23 -15.12 7.10
C SER A 178 -1.58 -15.49 8.56
N ALA A 179 -0.66 -15.30 9.50
CA ALA A 179 -0.91 -15.54 10.91
C ALA A 179 -1.93 -14.54 11.50
N LEU A 180 -1.87 -13.27 11.09
CA LEU A 180 -2.87 -12.26 11.46
C LEU A 180 -4.26 -12.63 10.94
N ASP A 181 -4.37 -13.01 9.67
CA ASP A 181 -5.65 -13.44 9.08
C ASP A 181 -6.22 -14.67 9.81
N GLN A 182 -5.37 -15.65 10.14
CA GLN A 182 -5.75 -16.84 10.90
C GLN A 182 -6.20 -16.49 12.33
N ALA A 183 -5.51 -15.57 13.00
CA ALA A 183 -5.89 -15.11 14.33
C ALA A 183 -7.27 -14.44 14.31
N ASP A 184 -7.56 -13.63 13.29
CA ASP A 184 -8.87 -13.00 13.11
C ASP A 184 -9.99 -14.01 12.83
N VAL A 185 -9.71 -15.04 12.04
CA VAL A 185 -10.65 -16.15 11.81
C VAL A 185 -10.90 -16.92 13.11
N LEU A 186 -9.84 -17.29 13.83
CA LEU A 186 -9.94 -18.03 15.08
C LEU A 186 -10.67 -17.23 16.16
N SER A 187 -10.36 -15.94 16.31
CA SER A 187 -11.03 -15.04 17.25
C SER A 187 -12.54 -14.95 16.98
N ARG A 188 -12.94 -14.80 15.71
CA ARG A 188 -14.36 -14.84 15.31
C ARG A 188 -15.02 -16.18 15.63
N ALA A 189 -14.34 -17.29 15.33
CA ALA A 189 -14.85 -18.63 15.58
C ALA A 189 -15.01 -18.89 17.10
N LEU A 190 -14.02 -18.53 17.90
CA LEU A 190 -14.05 -18.64 19.36
C LEU A 190 -15.15 -17.77 19.96
N THR A 191 -15.30 -16.52 19.53
CA THR A 191 -16.37 -15.63 19.99
C THR A 191 -17.75 -16.20 19.66
N ALA A 192 -17.95 -16.71 18.45
CA ALA A 192 -19.20 -17.35 18.04
C ALA A 192 -19.50 -18.61 18.87
N ARG A 193 -18.48 -19.41 19.18
CA ARG A 193 -18.60 -20.57 20.06
C ARG A 193 -18.92 -20.15 21.50
N ALA A 194 -18.18 -19.18 22.04
CA ALA A 194 -18.36 -18.64 23.39
C ALA A 194 -19.77 -18.08 23.60
N GLY A 195 -20.27 -17.28 22.66
CA GLY A 195 -21.61 -16.69 22.73
C GLY A 195 -22.76 -17.72 22.75
N ARG A 196 -22.48 -18.99 22.45
CA ARG A 196 -23.44 -20.11 22.51
C ARG A 196 -23.04 -21.19 23.51
N GLY A 197 -22.12 -20.88 24.43
CA GLY A 197 -21.60 -21.82 25.43
C GLY A 197 -20.92 -23.05 24.82
N ALA A 198 -20.31 -22.92 23.63
CA ALA A 198 -19.71 -24.00 22.84
C ALA A 198 -18.19 -24.12 22.99
N LEU A 199 -17.58 -23.46 23.97
CA LEU A 199 -16.15 -23.60 24.24
C LEU A 199 -15.82 -24.96 24.88
N ALA A 200 -16.73 -25.50 25.67
CA ALA A 200 -16.66 -26.84 26.26
C ALA A 200 -17.75 -27.77 25.68
N GLY A 201 -17.51 -29.08 25.69
CA GLY A 201 -18.43 -30.10 25.17
C GLY A 201 -19.60 -30.41 26.09
N THR A 202 -20.35 -29.40 26.55
CA THR A 202 -21.51 -29.59 27.43
C THR A 202 -22.77 -29.95 26.64
N ALA A 203 -23.64 -30.79 27.22
CA ALA A 203 -24.96 -31.11 26.68
C ALA A 203 -25.79 -29.83 26.44
N ARG A 204 -26.58 -29.84 25.36
CA ARG A 204 -27.37 -28.69 24.91
C ARG A 204 -28.86 -29.01 24.97
N VAL A 205 -29.63 -28.06 25.47
CA VAL A 205 -31.08 -28.14 25.51
C VAL A 205 -31.65 -27.01 24.67
N PRO A 206 -32.73 -27.23 23.90
CA PRO A 206 -33.47 -26.14 23.27
C PRO A 206 -33.86 -25.10 24.32
N ALA A 207 -33.40 -23.87 24.16
CA ALA A 207 -33.72 -22.77 25.06
C ALA A 207 -34.73 -21.86 24.37
N ASN A 208 -35.90 -21.67 24.97
CA ASN A 208 -36.93 -20.78 24.45
C ASN A 208 -36.73 -19.36 24.96
N LEU A 209 -37.15 -18.37 24.16
CA LEU A 209 -37.26 -16.98 24.63
C LEU A 209 -38.42 -16.85 25.62
N PRO A 210 -38.26 -16.08 26.71
CA PRO A 210 -39.37 -15.77 27.63
C PRO A 210 -40.55 -15.08 26.94
N ARG A 211 -40.29 -14.33 25.86
CA ARG A 211 -41.29 -13.64 25.04
C ARG A 211 -40.81 -13.55 23.58
N ALA A 212 -41.66 -13.91 22.61
CA ALA A 212 -41.36 -13.79 21.18
C ALA A 212 -41.50 -12.34 20.67
N ALA A 213 -40.55 -11.84 19.90
CA ALA A 213 -40.51 -10.48 19.35
C ALA A 213 -41.26 -10.36 18.01
N GLY A 214 -41.73 -11.49 17.45
CA GLY A 214 -42.47 -11.52 16.19
C GLY A 214 -41.61 -11.32 14.94
N VAL A 215 -40.28 -11.25 15.08
CA VAL A 215 -39.31 -11.12 14.00
C VAL A 215 -38.06 -11.96 14.31
N GLY A 216 -37.64 -12.84 13.40
CA GLY A 216 -36.32 -13.50 13.44
C GLY A 216 -36.03 -14.49 14.58
N ASP A 217 -36.95 -14.67 15.53
CA ASP A 217 -36.78 -15.53 16.72
C ASP A 217 -37.02 -17.03 16.46
N GLU A 218 -37.42 -17.39 15.24
CA GLU A 218 -38.00 -18.71 14.93
C GLU A 218 -36.97 -19.85 14.91
N THR A 219 -35.66 -19.54 14.84
CA THR A 219 -34.58 -20.55 14.73
C THR A 219 -33.35 -20.21 15.58
N LEU A 220 -33.53 -20.04 16.89
CA LEU A 220 -32.42 -19.88 17.83
C LEU A 220 -31.76 -21.24 18.19
N PRO A 221 -30.42 -21.32 18.27
CA PRO A 221 -29.74 -22.56 18.59
C PRO A 221 -29.86 -22.93 20.07
N GLY A 222 -29.80 -24.23 20.37
CA GLY A 222 -29.79 -24.75 21.74
C GLY A 222 -28.56 -24.30 22.53
N LEU A 223 -28.77 -24.04 23.81
CA LEU A 223 -27.78 -23.54 24.77
C LEU A 223 -27.51 -24.58 25.87
N PRO A 224 -26.44 -24.43 26.67
CA PRO A 224 -26.24 -25.24 27.87
C PRO A 224 -27.40 -25.10 28.87
N GLU A 225 -27.62 -26.11 29.72
CA GLU A 225 -28.79 -26.21 30.63
C GLU A 225 -29.08 -24.98 31.50
N ARG A 226 -28.05 -24.19 31.87
CA ARG A 226 -28.18 -23.00 32.73
C ARG A 226 -28.26 -21.68 31.97
N TRP A 227 -28.24 -21.72 30.65
CA TRP A 227 -28.23 -20.55 29.79
C TRP A 227 -29.62 -20.33 29.19
N ARG A 228 -29.98 -19.07 28.92
CA ARG A 228 -31.23 -18.72 28.25
C ARG A 228 -31.02 -17.59 27.26
N TRP A 229 -31.81 -17.59 26.20
CA TRP A 229 -31.97 -16.41 25.37
C TRP A 229 -32.77 -15.36 26.14
N THR A 230 -32.30 -14.11 26.13
CA THR A 230 -32.96 -12.97 26.77
C THR A 230 -32.88 -11.77 25.84
N ARG A 231 -33.80 -10.82 25.95
CA ARG A 231 -33.74 -9.63 25.12
C ARG A 231 -32.78 -8.63 25.74
N LEU A 232 -32.16 -7.80 24.90
CA LEU A 232 -31.23 -6.78 25.38
C LEU A 232 -31.89 -5.84 26.41
N HIS A 233 -33.15 -5.44 26.20
CA HIS A 233 -33.87 -4.57 27.15
C HIS A 233 -34.17 -5.23 28.50
N ASP A 234 -34.14 -6.57 28.59
CA ASP A 234 -34.34 -7.27 29.86
C ASP A 234 -33.10 -7.20 30.75
N VAL A 235 -31.92 -6.90 30.17
CA VAL A 235 -30.62 -6.95 30.85
C VAL A 235 -29.80 -5.67 30.70
N ALA A 236 -30.24 -4.71 29.90
CA ALA A 236 -29.56 -3.45 29.66
C ALA A 236 -30.56 -2.31 29.43
N GLU A 237 -30.22 -1.14 29.96
CA GLU A 237 -30.89 0.11 29.63
C GLU A 237 -30.32 0.63 28.30
N VAL A 238 -31.18 0.80 27.30
CA VAL A 238 -30.77 1.33 25.98
C VAL A 238 -31.18 2.80 25.91
N SER A 239 -30.19 3.68 25.95
CA SER A 239 -30.38 5.11 25.75
C SER A 239 -30.01 5.53 24.33
N ARG A 240 -30.65 6.59 23.83
CA ARG A 240 -30.30 7.19 22.54
C ARG A 240 -29.24 8.27 22.77
N GLY A 241 -28.18 8.26 21.96
CA GLY A 241 -27.21 9.35 21.95
C GLY A 241 -27.83 10.68 21.51
N ILE A 242 -27.23 11.79 21.93
CA ILE A 242 -27.65 13.14 21.55
C ILE A 242 -27.00 13.49 20.20
N ALA A 243 -27.80 13.90 19.23
CA ALA A 243 -27.26 14.56 18.03
C ALA A 243 -26.90 15.99 18.42
N PRO A 244 -25.64 16.44 18.21
CA PRO A 244 -25.33 17.84 18.40
C PRO A 244 -26.27 18.65 17.49
N PRO A 245 -26.95 19.68 18.00
CA PRO A 245 -27.69 20.60 17.15
C PRO A 245 -26.73 21.21 16.09
N GLY A 246 -27.27 21.65 14.95
CA GLY A 246 -26.48 22.19 13.83
C GLY A 246 -25.74 23.49 14.17
N THR A 247 -25.71 24.47 13.27
CA THR A 247 -25.17 25.81 13.59
C THR A 247 -25.94 26.43 14.76
N GLN A 248 -25.42 26.26 15.98
CA GLN A 248 -26.01 26.76 17.20
C GLN A 248 -25.43 28.15 17.49
N GLU A 249 -26.32 29.13 17.70
CA GLU A 249 -25.92 30.43 18.23
C GLU A 249 -25.27 30.23 19.60
N TRP A 250 -24.12 30.86 19.80
CA TRP A 250 -23.33 30.74 21.02
C TRP A 250 -24.15 31.18 22.24
N ASN A 251 -24.29 30.29 23.23
CA ASN A 251 -24.93 30.58 24.51
C ASN A 251 -23.89 30.47 25.64
N PRO A 252 -23.66 31.54 26.44
CA PRO A 252 -22.69 31.54 27.53
C PRO A 252 -23.03 30.59 28.69
N SER A 253 -24.28 30.10 28.77
CA SER A 253 -24.71 29.14 29.80
C SER A 253 -24.48 27.68 29.45
N ASP A 254 -24.04 27.38 28.22
CA ASP A 254 -23.78 26.01 27.78
C ASP A 254 -22.49 25.45 28.39
N THR A 255 -22.48 24.14 28.65
CA THR A 255 -21.34 23.42 29.23
C THR A 255 -20.61 22.62 28.15
N ASP A 256 -19.29 22.73 28.12
CA ASP A 256 -18.42 21.88 27.28
C ASP A 256 -18.38 20.45 27.83
N VAL A 257 -18.74 19.47 27.00
CA VAL A 257 -18.72 18.04 27.34
C VAL A 257 -18.00 17.22 26.28
N SER A 258 -17.28 16.19 26.70
CA SER A 258 -16.64 15.22 25.79
C SER A 258 -17.68 14.31 25.16
N CYS A 259 -17.62 14.15 23.83
CA CYS A 259 -18.59 13.43 23.03
C CYS A 259 -17.93 12.33 22.21
N LEU A 260 -18.36 11.08 22.47
CA LEU A 260 -18.05 9.93 21.63
C LEU A 260 -18.97 9.91 20.42
N ARG A 261 -18.39 9.77 19.23
CA ARG A 261 -19.11 9.67 17.96
C ARG A 261 -19.07 8.24 17.43
N VAL A 262 -19.81 7.96 16.37
CA VAL A 262 -19.73 6.67 15.65
C VAL A 262 -18.29 6.33 15.26
N ALA A 263 -17.48 7.33 14.91
CA ALA A 263 -16.06 7.14 14.60
C ALA A 263 -15.22 6.64 15.79
N ASN A 264 -15.65 6.86 17.03
CA ASN A 264 -14.98 6.39 18.23
C ASN A 264 -15.35 4.93 18.58
N VAL A 265 -16.41 4.38 17.99
CA VAL A 265 -16.86 3.00 18.25
C VAL A 265 -16.18 2.05 17.27
N GLN A 266 -15.14 1.38 17.73
CA GLN A 266 -14.38 0.43 16.93
C GLN A 266 -14.78 -1.01 17.26
N ARG A 267 -14.41 -1.95 16.39
CA ARG A 267 -14.69 -3.37 16.63
C ARG A 267 -13.95 -3.85 17.88
N GLY A 268 -14.72 -4.09 18.95
CA GLY A 268 -14.20 -4.63 20.22
C GLY A 268 -13.50 -3.63 21.13
N ARG A 269 -13.49 -2.32 20.81
CA ARG A 269 -12.93 -1.27 21.69
C ARG A 269 -13.54 0.11 21.38
N LEU A 270 -13.34 1.06 22.29
CA LEU A 270 -13.56 2.48 22.02
C LEU A 270 -12.22 3.14 21.69
N ASP A 271 -12.20 3.98 20.66
CA ASP A 271 -11.09 4.88 20.34
C ASP A 271 -11.29 6.21 21.05
N LEU A 272 -10.40 6.51 22.00
CA LEU A 272 -10.45 7.70 22.85
C LEU A 272 -9.36 8.73 22.48
N ASP A 273 -8.61 8.53 21.38
CA ASP A 273 -7.54 9.44 20.98
C ASP A 273 -8.09 10.69 20.26
N ASP A 274 -9.24 10.59 19.60
CA ASP A 274 -9.97 11.71 18.96
C ASP A 274 -11.39 11.84 19.53
N VAL A 275 -11.49 12.28 20.79
CA VAL A 275 -12.77 12.65 21.42
C VAL A 275 -13.03 14.14 21.21
N ARG A 276 -14.19 14.49 20.64
CA ARG A 276 -14.55 15.89 20.40
C ARG A 276 -15.28 16.47 21.60
N THR A 277 -15.06 17.75 21.84
CA THR A 277 -15.87 18.53 22.77
C THR A 277 -17.08 19.11 22.03
N ILE A 278 -18.26 18.99 22.64
CA ILE A 278 -19.49 19.67 22.21
C ILE A 278 -20.01 20.54 23.34
N ARG A 279 -20.79 21.57 23.01
CA ARG A 279 -21.52 22.38 23.99
C ARG A 279 -22.94 21.90 24.10
N LEU A 280 -23.41 21.70 25.32
CA LEU A 280 -24.80 21.35 25.61
C LEU A 280 -25.38 22.28 26.67
N PRO A 281 -26.68 22.63 26.57
CA PRO A 281 -27.39 23.30 27.65
C PRO A 281 -27.30 22.47 28.95
N PRO A 282 -27.20 23.10 30.13
CA PRO A 282 -27.09 22.39 31.41
C PRO A 282 -28.20 21.35 31.64
N SER A 283 -29.40 21.59 31.11
CA SER A 283 -30.54 20.68 31.18
C SER A 283 -30.36 19.37 30.40
N GLN A 284 -29.46 19.34 29.41
CA GLN A 284 -29.19 18.18 28.55
C GLN A 284 -27.92 17.41 28.95
N VAL A 285 -27.03 18.03 29.74
CA VAL A 285 -25.75 17.41 30.15
C VAL A 285 -25.95 16.10 30.89
N GLU A 286 -26.89 16.05 31.83
CA GLU A 286 -27.12 14.84 32.65
C GLU A 286 -27.68 13.69 31.82
N ALA A 287 -28.52 13.98 30.82
CA ALA A 287 -29.04 12.99 29.88
C ALA A 287 -27.99 12.48 28.88
N ALA A 288 -26.92 13.26 28.65
CA ALA A 288 -25.83 12.94 27.73
C ALA A 288 -24.72 12.09 28.35
N ARG A 289 -24.73 11.91 29.67
CA ARG A 289 -23.66 11.23 30.39
C ARG A 289 -23.65 9.73 30.10
N LEU A 290 -22.45 9.22 29.78
CA LEU A 290 -22.17 7.79 29.85
C LEU A 290 -22.26 7.34 31.31
N ARG A 291 -23.13 6.36 31.58
CA ARG A 291 -23.31 5.72 32.88
C ARG A 291 -22.50 4.45 32.99
#